data_AF-A0A849KSR3-F1
#
_entry.id   AF-A0A849KSR3-F1
#
_cell.length_a   1.000
_cell.length_b   1.000
_cell.length_c   1.000
_cell.angle_alpha   90.00
_cell.angle_beta   90.00
_cell.angle_gamma   90.00
#
_symmetry.space_group_name_H-M   'P 1'
#
loop_
_entity.id
_entity.type
_entity.pdbx_description
1 polymer ?
#
loop_
_entity_poly.entity_id
_entity_poly.type
_entity_poly.pdbx_seq_one_letter_code
_entity_poly.pdbx_strand_id
1 'polypeptide(L)'
;MAQRPAIRPEALAVRPGRARSGAAQRGRDHRGGLAPGRFSDKSRGEQATHFDRTRRRVTFSNNRPDAPLAPGMQDRLSVVVQLSMLAAGEPARFGPGTQIAIPTASTREAEDWIFRVVSEEDLDLPGGRVRALKLERLPRKEFDQKVELWLAPGKDYAPVRLRLTNPDGGSVDQRWASTDRS
;
A
#
# COMPACT_ATOMS: atom_id res chain seq x y z
N MET A 1 35.90 53.26 -1.21
CA MET A 1 35.93 52.32 -2.35
C MET A 1 36.47 50.99 -1.86
N ALA A 2 35.63 49.96 -1.77
CA ALA A 2 36.02 48.55 -1.68
C ALA A 2 34.82 47.70 -2.15
N GLN A 3 34.99 47.00 -3.27
CA GLN A 3 33.97 46.15 -3.90
C GLN A 3 33.98 44.75 -3.26
N ARG A 4 32.79 44.24 -2.91
CA ARG A 4 32.55 42.84 -2.52
C ARG A 4 32.23 42.03 -3.79
N PRO A 5 32.79 40.82 -4.00
CA PRO A 5 32.40 39.99 -5.13
C PRO A 5 31.03 39.32 -4.89
N ALA A 6 30.22 39.30 -5.95
CA ALA A 6 28.94 38.62 -6.01
C ALA A 6 29.13 37.10 -6.14
N ILE A 7 28.54 36.34 -5.22
CA ILE A 7 28.46 34.88 -5.30
C ILE A 7 27.37 34.53 -6.33
N ARG A 8 27.76 33.90 -7.44
CA ARG A 8 26.83 33.25 -8.38
C ARG A 8 26.30 31.95 -7.75
N PRO A 9 25.00 31.64 -7.84
CA PRO A 9 24.54 30.30 -7.53
C PRO A 9 24.91 29.36 -8.68
N GLU A 10 25.78 28.38 -8.40
CA GLU A 10 25.94 27.21 -9.26
C GLU A 10 24.62 26.44 -9.31
N ALA A 11 24.09 26.28 -10.52
CA ALA A 11 22.97 25.41 -10.80
C ALA A 11 23.42 23.95 -10.62
N LEU A 12 22.95 23.30 -9.56
CA LEU A 12 23.06 21.86 -9.41
C LEU A 12 22.17 21.19 -10.46
N ALA A 13 22.82 20.56 -11.44
CA ALA A 13 22.17 19.80 -12.49
C ALA A 13 21.29 18.68 -11.90
N VAL A 14 19.98 18.75 -12.19
CA VAL A 14 19.04 17.67 -11.92
C VAL A 14 19.29 16.54 -12.92
N ARG A 15 19.83 15.42 -12.43
CA ARG A 15 19.83 14.15 -13.16
C ARG A 15 18.41 13.57 -13.19
N PRO A 16 17.87 13.14 -14.35
CA PRO A 16 16.56 12.49 -14.39
C PRO A 16 16.73 11.04 -13.94
N GLY A 17 16.06 10.64 -12.85
CA GLY A 17 16.17 9.26 -12.38
C GLY A 17 15.44 8.94 -11.07
N ARG A 18 14.10 8.93 -11.12
CA ARG A 18 13.17 8.03 -10.39
C ARG A 18 11.81 8.73 -10.34
N ALA A 19 10.84 8.19 -11.07
CA ALA A 19 9.44 8.51 -10.84
C ALA A 19 9.10 8.10 -9.39
N ARG A 20 9.01 9.07 -8.48
CA ARG A 20 8.39 8.83 -7.17
C ARG A 20 6.90 8.68 -7.43
N SER A 21 6.40 7.45 -7.47
CA SER A 21 4.97 7.19 -7.40
C SER A 21 4.48 7.69 -6.05
N GLY A 22 3.84 8.86 -6.02
CA GLY A 22 3.21 9.42 -4.82
C GLY A 22 1.76 8.98 -4.78
N ALA A 23 1.42 8.09 -3.85
CA ALA A 23 0.04 7.71 -3.57
C ALA A 23 -0.36 8.25 -2.19
N ALA A 24 -1.63 8.67 -2.04
CA ALA A 24 -2.14 9.29 -0.82
C ALA A 24 -3.57 8.81 -0.52
N GLN A 25 -3.86 8.62 0.77
CA GLN A 25 -5.17 8.19 1.28
C GLN A 25 -5.64 9.15 2.38
N ARG A 26 -6.96 9.38 2.47
CA ARG A 26 -7.63 10.00 3.64
C ARG A 26 -8.73 9.06 4.13
N GLY A 27 -8.93 8.86 5.43
CA GLY A 27 -9.98 7.98 5.97
C GLY A 27 -10.26 8.17 7.46
N ARG A 28 -11.33 7.56 7.97
CA ARG A 28 -11.68 7.45 9.41
C ARG A 28 -11.64 5.99 9.84
N ASP A 29 -11.41 5.72 11.12
CA ASP A 29 -11.56 4.38 11.71
C ASP A 29 -13.05 4.07 11.99
N HIS A 30 -13.47 2.82 11.78
CA HIS A 30 -14.85 2.37 12.00
C HIS A 30 -14.85 0.96 12.61
N ARG A 31 -16.00 0.47 13.09
CA ARG A 31 -16.12 -0.86 13.74
C ARG A 31 -15.69 -2.07 12.86
N GLY A 32 -15.41 -1.85 11.57
CA GLY A 32 -14.85 -2.84 10.64
C GLY A 32 -13.39 -2.59 10.23
N GLY A 33 -12.68 -1.66 10.89
CA GLY A 33 -11.34 -1.21 10.55
C GLY A 33 -11.33 0.09 9.74
N LEU A 34 -10.28 0.28 8.94
CA LEU A 34 -10.08 1.51 8.18
C LEU A 34 -11.22 1.78 7.20
N ALA A 35 -11.56 3.05 7.04
CA ALA A 35 -12.58 3.51 6.11
C ALA A 35 -12.03 4.66 5.23
N PRO A 36 -11.34 4.34 4.12
CA PRO A 36 -10.82 5.37 3.21
C PRO A 36 -11.96 6.17 2.59
N GLY A 37 -11.79 7.48 2.46
CA GLY A 37 -12.69 8.42 1.78
C GLY A 37 -12.20 8.82 0.39
N ARG A 38 -10.87 8.89 0.19
CA ARG A 38 -10.25 9.12 -1.12
C ARG A 38 -8.89 8.42 -1.20
N PHE A 39 -8.64 7.79 -2.34
CA PHE A 39 -7.35 7.27 -2.77
C PHE A 39 -6.91 7.98 -4.04
N SER A 40 -5.62 8.29 -4.19
CA SER A 40 -5.06 8.80 -5.46
C SER A 40 -3.71 8.21 -5.79
N ASP A 41 -3.46 7.99 -7.08
CA ASP A 41 -2.21 7.49 -7.66
C ASP A 41 -1.75 8.46 -8.75
N LYS A 42 -0.47 8.85 -8.72
CA LYS A 42 0.16 9.80 -9.66
C LYS A 42 1.15 9.16 -10.64
N SER A 43 1.27 7.83 -10.63
CA SER A 43 2.29 7.10 -11.40
C SER A 43 2.19 7.27 -12.92
N ARG A 44 0.99 7.42 -13.47
CA ARG A 44 0.72 7.63 -14.91
C ARG A 44 -0.28 8.78 -15.13
N GLY A 45 -0.09 9.87 -14.40
CA GLY A 45 -1.07 10.96 -14.25
C GLY A 45 -1.93 10.77 -13.00
N GLU A 46 -2.45 11.88 -12.43
CA GLU A 46 -3.26 11.81 -11.21
C GLU A 46 -4.63 11.20 -11.51
N GLN A 47 -4.88 10.03 -10.93
CA GLN A 47 -6.20 9.40 -10.89
C GLN A 47 -6.61 9.20 -9.44
N ALA A 48 -7.90 9.25 -9.16
CA ALA A 48 -8.44 9.13 -7.83
C ALA A 48 -9.72 8.28 -7.77
N THR A 49 -9.93 7.70 -6.61
CA THR A 49 -11.10 6.90 -6.25
C THR A 49 -11.72 7.51 -5.00
N HIS A 50 -13.03 7.73 -5.02
CA HIS A 50 -13.78 8.28 -3.90
C HIS A 50 -14.75 7.23 -3.37
N PHE A 51 -14.87 7.18 -2.04
CA PHE A 51 -15.67 6.20 -1.32
C PHE A 51 -16.85 6.92 -0.67
N ASP A 52 -17.98 7.02 -1.39
CA ASP A 52 -19.21 7.63 -0.89
C ASP A 52 -20.00 6.59 -0.07
N ARG A 53 -19.80 6.62 1.25
CA ARG A 53 -20.51 5.71 2.18
C ARG A 53 -21.98 6.06 2.32
N THR A 54 -22.36 7.32 2.16
CA THR A 54 -23.76 7.76 2.25
C THR A 54 -24.57 7.18 1.10
N ARG A 55 -24.02 7.21 -0.11
CA ARG A 55 -24.63 6.63 -1.32
C ARG A 55 -24.22 5.18 -1.59
N ARG A 56 -23.39 4.60 -0.73
CA ARG A 56 -22.80 3.25 -0.86
C ARG A 56 -22.18 2.99 -2.23
N ARG A 57 -21.36 3.95 -2.71
CA ARG A 57 -20.79 3.92 -4.06
C ARG A 57 -19.32 4.31 -4.08
N VAL A 58 -18.59 3.69 -5.00
CA VAL A 58 -17.22 4.06 -5.37
C VAL A 58 -17.26 4.79 -6.71
N THR A 59 -16.65 5.97 -6.78
CA THR A 59 -16.55 6.75 -8.02
C THR A 59 -15.09 6.96 -8.41
N PHE A 60 -14.83 6.99 -9.72
CA PHE A 60 -13.48 7.10 -10.26
C PHE A 60 -13.30 8.42 -11.02
N SER A 61 -12.18 9.11 -10.80
CA SER A 61 -11.92 10.42 -11.43
C SER A 61 -11.62 10.33 -12.93
N ASN A 62 -11.49 9.12 -13.47
CA ASN A 62 -11.25 8.85 -14.90
C ASN A 62 -12.56 8.54 -15.65
N ASN A 63 -13.72 8.88 -15.08
CA ASN A 63 -15.06 8.68 -15.66
C ASN A 63 -15.37 7.21 -16.03
N ARG A 64 -14.74 6.25 -15.34
CA ARG A 64 -15.17 4.85 -15.38
C ARG A 64 -16.56 4.71 -14.73
N PRO A 65 -17.33 3.67 -15.11
CA PRO A 65 -18.56 3.34 -14.39
C PRO A 65 -18.31 3.19 -12.89
N ASP A 66 -19.22 3.75 -12.09
CA ASP A 66 -19.19 3.61 -10.65
C ASP A 66 -19.34 2.14 -10.22
N ALA A 67 -18.84 1.81 -9.03
CA ALA A 67 -18.96 0.48 -8.45
C ALA A 67 -19.70 0.51 -7.09
N PRO A 68 -20.35 -0.59 -6.67
CA PRO A 68 -20.91 -0.69 -5.32
C PRO A 68 -19.82 -0.57 -4.24
N LEU A 69 -20.08 0.16 -3.16
CA LEU A 69 -19.20 0.19 -1.99
C LEU A 69 -19.56 -0.97 -1.05
N ALA A 70 -18.76 -2.03 -1.10
CA ALA A 70 -18.88 -3.15 -0.17
C ALA A 70 -18.51 -2.72 1.28
N PRO A 71 -19.11 -3.34 2.30
CA PRO A 71 -18.69 -3.13 3.68
C PRO A 71 -17.20 -3.43 3.86
N GLY A 72 -16.49 -2.58 4.61
CA GLY A 72 -15.06 -2.75 4.88
C GLY A 72 -14.15 -2.55 3.66
N MET A 73 -14.66 -1.99 2.55
CA MET A 73 -13.86 -1.78 1.35
C MET A 73 -12.69 -0.82 1.60
N GLN A 74 -11.50 -1.26 1.18
CA GLN A 74 -10.22 -0.54 1.30
C GLN A 74 -9.76 0.00 -0.05
N ASP A 75 -8.71 0.81 -0.04
CA ASP A 75 -7.89 1.07 -1.21
C ASP A 75 -6.56 0.28 -1.16
N ARG A 76 -5.77 0.38 -2.22
CA ARG A 76 -4.53 -0.38 -2.39
C ARG A 76 -3.44 -0.07 -1.37
N LEU A 77 -3.52 1.05 -0.65
CA LEU A 77 -2.63 1.37 0.47
C LEU A 77 -3.24 0.92 1.79
N SER A 78 -4.52 1.25 2.04
CA SER A 78 -5.18 0.88 3.31
C SER A 78 -5.26 -0.61 3.53
N VAL A 79 -5.37 -1.41 2.47
CA VAL A 79 -5.44 -2.87 2.59
C VAL A 79 -4.26 -3.46 3.37
N VAL A 80 -3.07 -2.84 3.28
CA VAL A 80 -1.88 -3.28 4.02
C VAL A 80 -2.07 -3.08 5.51
N VAL A 81 -2.51 -1.89 5.92
CA VAL A 81 -2.74 -1.56 7.33
C VAL A 81 -3.94 -2.34 7.89
N GLN A 82 -4.98 -2.53 7.07
CA GLN A 82 -6.12 -3.37 7.45
C GLN A 82 -5.69 -4.81 7.75
N LEU A 83 -4.82 -5.41 6.93
CA LEU A 83 -4.28 -6.74 7.19
C LEU A 83 -3.45 -6.80 8.48
N SER A 84 -2.62 -5.77 8.75
CA SER A 84 -1.91 -5.66 10.03
C SER A 84 -2.86 -5.63 11.23
N MET A 85 -3.91 -4.82 11.17
CA MET A 85 -4.89 -4.71 12.25
C MET A 85 -5.65 -6.02 12.47
N LEU A 86 -6.05 -6.70 11.39
CA LEU A 86 -6.72 -8.01 11.48
C LEU A 86 -5.79 -9.08 12.08
N ALA A 87 -4.52 -9.10 11.67
CA ALA A 87 -3.53 -10.05 12.17
C ALA A 87 -3.21 -9.80 13.65
N ALA A 88 -3.07 -8.55 14.06
CA ALA A 88 -2.85 -8.18 15.46
C ALA A 88 -4.09 -8.46 16.35
N GLY A 89 -5.29 -8.28 15.81
CA GLY A 89 -6.54 -8.49 16.55
C GLY A 89 -6.90 -9.96 16.76
N GLU A 90 -6.57 -10.83 15.80
CA GLU A 90 -6.88 -12.26 15.91
C GLU A 90 -5.78 -13.15 15.27
N PRO A 91 -4.56 -13.21 15.86
CA PRO A 91 -3.41 -13.93 15.32
C PRO A 91 -3.67 -15.38 14.92
N ALA A 92 -4.50 -16.09 15.69
CA ALA A 92 -4.82 -17.50 15.46
C ALA A 92 -5.51 -17.77 14.10
N ARG A 93 -6.10 -16.73 13.47
CA ARG A 93 -6.71 -16.83 12.14
C ARG A 93 -5.74 -16.61 11.00
N PHE A 94 -4.48 -16.28 11.28
CA PHE A 94 -3.45 -16.03 10.27
C PHE A 94 -2.47 -17.22 10.16
N GLY A 95 -3.02 -18.43 10.10
CA GLY A 95 -2.25 -19.66 9.86
C GLY A 95 -1.85 -19.85 8.40
N PRO A 96 -0.78 -20.62 8.10
CA PRO A 96 -0.41 -20.99 6.73
C PRO A 96 -1.58 -21.55 5.91
N GLY A 97 -1.71 -21.08 4.67
CA GLY A 97 -2.77 -21.48 3.75
C GLY A 97 -4.11 -20.73 3.93
N THR A 98 -4.31 -20.00 5.04
CA THR A 98 -5.52 -19.20 5.23
C THR A 98 -5.66 -18.15 4.13
N GLN A 99 -6.88 -18.00 3.60
CA GLN A 99 -7.22 -16.99 2.63
C GLN A 99 -8.09 -15.90 3.26
N ILE A 100 -7.74 -14.65 3.01
CA ILE A 100 -8.40 -13.46 3.54
C ILE A 100 -8.83 -12.60 2.35
N ALA A 101 -10.14 -12.47 2.16
CA ALA A 101 -10.71 -11.60 1.14
C ALA A 101 -10.95 -10.20 1.71
N ILE A 102 -10.45 -9.17 1.02
CA ILE A 102 -10.71 -7.77 1.35
C ILE A 102 -11.24 -7.06 0.10
N PRO A 103 -12.48 -6.54 0.12
CA PRO A 103 -12.98 -5.69 -0.95
C PRO A 103 -12.04 -4.49 -1.10
N THR A 104 -11.50 -4.28 -2.30
CA THR A 104 -10.46 -3.29 -2.53
C THR A 104 -10.73 -2.54 -3.82
N ALA A 105 -10.65 -1.21 -3.77
CA ALA A 105 -10.74 -0.36 -4.94
C ALA A 105 -9.37 0.23 -5.32
N SER A 106 -9.05 0.13 -6.61
CA SER A 106 -7.96 0.85 -7.27
C SER A 106 -8.49 2.12 -7.93
N THR A 107 -7.66 2.83 -8.71
CA THR A 107 -8.12 3.91 -9.60
C THR A 107 -8.87 3.43 -10.84
N ARG A 108 -9.02 2.11 -11.02
CA ARG A 108 -9.54 1.49 -12.25
C ARG A 108 -10.73 0.58 -12.04
N GLU A 109 -10.81 -0.06 -10.88
CA GLU A 109 -11.79 -1.10 -10.58
C GLU A 109 -11.95 -1.29 -9.06
N ALA A 110 -13.05 -1.92 -8.67
CA ALA A 110 -13.30 -2.40 -7.31
C ALA A 110 -13.56 -3.90 -7.35
N GLU A 111 -12.80 -4.68 -6.58
CA GLU A 111 -12.84 -6.13 -6.57
C GLU A 111 -12.34 -6.70 -5.24
N ASP A 112 -12.65 -7.97 -4.96
CA ASP A 112 -12.08 -8.65 -3.81
C ASP A 112 -10.63 -9.04 -4.07
N TRP A 113 -9.74 -8.51 -3.23
CA TRP A 113 -8.36 -8.93 -3.14
C TRP A 113 -8.26 -10.10 -2.17
N ILE A 114 -7.83 -11.25 -2.67
CA ILE A 114 -7.66 -12.46 -1.86
C ILE A 114 -6.18 -12.59 -1.50
N PHE A 115 -5.87 -12.52 -0.21
CA PHE A 115 -4.54 -12.73 0.32
C PHE A 115 -4.43 -14.13 0.90
N ARG A 116 -3.38 -14.86 0.52
CA ARG A 116 -3.01 -16.14 1.12
C ARG A 116 -1.89 -15.90 2.13
N VAL A 117 -2.07 -16.41 3.34
CA VAL A 117 -0.98 -16.54 4.31
C VAL A 117 -0.07 -17.68 3.84
N VAL A 118 1.23 -17.40 3.68
CA VAL A 118 2.20 -18.36 3.17
C VAL A 118 2.83 -19.09 4.35
N SER A 119 3.78 -18.45 5.01
CA SER A 119 4.49 -18.95 6.19
C SER A 119 5.28 -17.80 6.81
N GLU A 120 5.84 -18.02 7.99
CA GLU A 120 6.84 -17.10 8.51
C GLU A 120 8.22 -17.38 7.91
N GLU A 121 9.02 -16.32 7.72
CA GLU A 121 10.42 -16.41 7.30
C GLU A 121 11.27 -15.33 7.99
N ASP A 122 12.57 -15.61 8.12
CA ASP A 122 13.54 -14.64 8.62
C ASP A 122 13.98 -13.71 7.50
N LEU A 123 13.85 -12.40 7.72
CA LEU A 123 14.24 -11.36 6.78
C LEU A 123 15.45 -10.59 7.29
N ASP A 124 16.45 -10.40 6.43
CA ASP A 124 17.51 -9.42 6.64
C ASP A 124 17.12 -8.10 5.99
N LEU A 125 16.62 -7.17 6.81
CA LEU A 125 16.16 -5.85 6.38
C LEU A 125 17.17 -4.77 6.80
N PRO A 126 17.16 -3.58 6.17
CA PRO A 126 18.06 -2.49 6.58
C PRO A 126 17.88 -2.09 8.06
N GLY A 127 16.69 -2.24 8.63
CA GLY A 127 16.44 -2.02 10.06
C GLY A 127 16.88 -3.16 10.99
N GLY A 128 17.38 -4.27 10.45
CA GLY A 128 17.82 -5.45 11.18
C GLY A 128 17.08 -6.72 10.81
N ARG A 129 17.48 -7.84 11.43
CA ARG A 129 16.87 -9.15 11.21
C ARG A 129 15.52 -9.26 11.90
N VAL A 130 14.50 -9.71 11.18
CA VAL A 130 13.12 -9.83 11.68
C VAL A 130 12.48 -11.11 11.17
N ARG A 131 11.85 -11.87 12.07
CA ARG A 131 10.89 -12.93 11.71
C ARG A 131 9.58 -12.30 11.27
N ALA A 132 9.11 -12.61 10.06
CA ALA A 132 7.88 -12.03 9.52
C ALA A 132 6.99 -13.08 8.84
N LEU A 133 5.69 -12.97 9.07
CA LEU A 133 4.64 -13.71 8.37
C LEU A 133 4.45 -13.13 6.97
N LYS A 134 4.66 -13.96 5.94
CA LYS A 134 4.43 -13.59 4.55
C LYS A 134 2.98 -13.82 4.14
N LEU A 135 2.40 -12.81 3.50
CA LEU A 135 1.13 -12.87 2.79
C LEU A 135 1.37 -12.53 1.32
N GLU A 136 0.60 -13.15 0.43
CA GLU A 136 0.62 -12.83 -0.99
C GLU A 136 -0.80 -12.68 -1.53
N ARG A 137 -1.02 -11.67 -2.37
CA ARG A 137 -2.27 -11.56 -3.13
C ARG A 137 -2.29 -12.64 -4.21
N LEU A 138 -3.36 -13.42 -4.25
CA LEU A 138 -3.63 -14.35 -5.34
C LEU A 138 -4.06 -13.55 -6.58
N PRO A 139 -3.35 -13.65 -7.71
CA PRO A 139 -3.76 -12.99 -8.95
C PRO A 139 -5.05 -13.63 -9.48
N ARG A 140 -5.98 -12.81 -9.94
CA ARG A 140 -7.25 -13.22 -10.56
C ARG A 140 -7.20 -13.15 -12.09
N LYS A 141 -6.38 -12.26 -12.63
CA LYS A 141 -6.18 -12.05 -14.07
C LYS A 141 -4.69 -12.14 -14.38
N GLU A 142 -4.35 -12.49 -15.62
CA GLU A 142 -2.98 -12.62 -16.11
C GLU A 142 -2.13 -11.36 -15.88
N PHE A 143 -2.76 -10.18 -15.97
CA PHE A 143 -2.12 -8.87 -15.81
C PHE A 143 -2.42 -8.20 -14.47
N ASP A 144 -2.70 -8.97 -13.42
CA ASP A 144 -2.82 -8.43 -12.08
C ASP A 144 -1.45 -8.06 -11.51
N GLN A 145 -1.41 -6.98 -10.73
CA GLN A 145 -0.22 -6.67 -9.94
C GLN A 145 -0.03 -7.76 -8.86
N LYS A 146 1.18 -8.31 -8.78
CA LYS A 146 1.57 -9.16 -7.67
C LYS A 146 1.87 -8.31 -6.44
N VAL A 147 1.30 -8.71 -5.31
CA VAL A 147 1.50 -8.05 -4.01
C VAL A 147 2.01 -9.09 -3.02
N GLU A 148 3.16 -8.83 -2.42
CA GLU A 148 3.70 -9.62 -1.32
C GLU A 148 3.93 -8.71 -0.11
N LEU A 149 3.44 -9.13 1.04
CA LEU A 149 3.44 -8.37 2.28
C LEU A 149 4.05 -9.21 3.39
N TRP A 150 4.90 -8.60 4.20
CA TRP A 150 5.48 -9.24 5.37
C TRP A 150 5.09 -8.46 6.63
N LEU A 151 4.43 -9.15 7.55
CA LEU A 151 4.00 -8.62 8.84
C LEU A 151 4.86 -9.24 9.93
N ALA A 152 5.40 -8.45 10.86
CA ALA A 152 6.26 -8.97 11.92
C ALA A 152 5.47 -9.22 13.21
N PRO A 153 5.22 -10.49 13.63
CA PRO A 153 4.48 -10.77 14.86
C PRO A 153 5.14 -10.13 16.10
N GLY A 154 6.48 -10.16 16.19
CA GLY A 154 7.24 -9.52 17.26
C GLY A 154 7.28 -7.97 17.21
N LYS A 155 6.51 -7.35 16.32
CA LYS A 155 6.31 -5.90 16.19
C LYS A 155 4.83 -5.58 15.99
N ASP A 156 3.94 -6.27 16.70
CA ASP A 156 2.49 -6.10 16.63
C ASP A 156 1.92 -6.21 15.21
N TYR A 157 2.48 -7.14 14.42
CA TYR A 157 2.12 -7.35 13.01
C TYR A 157 2.29 -6.10 12.13
N ALA A 158 3.19 -5.19 12.51
CA ALA A 158 3.58 -4.06 11.67
C ALA A 158 4.11 -4.55 10.31
N PRO A 159 3.78 -3.85 9.21
CA PRO A 159 4.31 -4.20 7.89
C PRO A 159 5.80 -3.84 7.83
N VAL A 160 6.65 -4.86 7.65
CA VAL A 160 8.11 -4.69 7.60
C VAL A 160 8.68 -4.80 6.18
N ARG A 161 7.90 -5.35 5.25
CA ARG A 161 8.21 -5.31 3.81
C ARG A 161 6.95 -5.36 2.97
N LEU A 162 6.94 -4.61 1.87
CA LEU A 162 5.90 -4.66 0.84
C LEU A 162 6.59 -4.69 -0.53
N ARG A 163 6.39 -5.78 -1.28
CA ARG A 163 6.84 -5.90 -2.67
C ARG A 163 5.65 -5.88 -3.61
N LEU A 164 5.66 -4.90 -4.51
CA LEU A 164 4.68 -4.75 -5.59
C LEU A 164 5.38 -5.02 -6.91
N THR A 165 4.89 -5.98 -7.69
CA THR A 165 5.42 -6.27 -9.04
C THR A 165 4.30 -6.09 -10.06
N ASN A 166 4.51 -5.14 -10.96
CA ASN A 166 3.60 -4.86 -12.06
C ASN A 166 3.74 -5.93 -13.15
N PRO A 167 2.71 -6.10 -14.01
CA PRO A 167 2.78 -7.06 -15.13
C PRO A 167 3.90 -6.78 -16.13
N ASP A 168 4.35 -5.52 -16.24
CA ASP A 168 5.47 -5.10 -17.07
C ASP A 168 6.86 -5.47 -16.48
N GLY A 169 6.89 -6.20 -15.37
CA GLY A 169 8.10 -6.61 -14.65
C GLY A 169 8.67 -5.52 -13.73
N GLY A 170 8.18 -4.28 -13.80
CA GLY A 170 8.57 -3.21 -12.89
C GLY A 170 8.16 -3.54 -11.46
N SER A 171 9.05 -3.30 -10.49
CA SER A 171 8.76 -3.57 -9.08
C SER A 171 9.13 -2.44 -8.14
N VAL A 172 8.39 -2.36 -7.04
CA VAL A 172 8.66 -1.49 -5.89
C VAL A 172 8.79 -2.38 -4.67
N ASP A 173 9.93 -2.32 -3.99
CA ASP A 173 10.20 -3.08 -2.76
C ASP A 173 10.46 -2.10 -1.61
N GLN A 174 9.46 -1.94 -0.75
CA GLN A 174 9.54 -1.14 0.46
C GLN A 174 9.99 -2.03 1.60
N ARG A 175 11.06 -1.65 2.29
CA ARG A 175 11.68 -2.43 3.37
C ARG A 175 11.85 -1.55 4.60
N TRP A 176 11.55 -2.11 5.77
CA TRP A 176 11.78 -1.43 7.04
C TRP A 176 13.26 -1.07 7.20
N ALA A 177 13.53 0.20 7.48
CA ALA A 177 14.88 0.76 7.54
C ALA A 177 15.27 1.24 8.94
N SER A 178 14.35 1.85 9.66
CA SER A 178 14.52 2.21 11.07
C SER A 178 13.16 2.45 11.70
N THR A 179 13.12 2.42 13.03
CA THR A 179 12.03 2.98 13.81
C THR A 179 12.64 4.12 14.60
N ASP A 180 12.09 5.33 14.46
CA ASP A 180 12.54 6.46 15.26
C ASP A 180 12.18 6.18 16.72
N ARG A 181 13.15 6.32 17.63
CA ARG A 181 12.90 6.29 19.07
C ARG A 181 12.67 7.73 19.50
N SER A 182 11.41 8.13 19.59
CA SER A 182 10.98 9.33 20.33
C SER A 182 10.87 9.02 21.81
#